data_AF-A0A846NH16-F1
#
_entry.id   AF-A0A846NH16-F1
#
_cell.length_a   1.000
_cell.length_b   1.000
_cell.length_c   1.000
_cell.angle_alpha   90.00
_cell.angle_beta   90.00
_cell.angle_gamma   90.00
#
_symmetry.space_group_name_H-M   'P 1'
#
loop_
_entity.id
_entity.type
_entity.pdbx_description
1 polymer ?
#
loop_
_entity_poly.entity_id
_entity_poly.type
_entity_poly.pdbx_seq_one_letter_code
_entity_poly.pdbx_strand_id
1 'polypeptide(L)' 'MRPPGTTEDGVERIKLLILAIGEKRGRISAEDLGKTWLKYIDPEHFGVQMEPCDEILYKIVASGVHASY' A
#
# COMPACT_ATOMS: atom_id res chain seq x y z
N MET A 1 17.90 -3.98 -12.48
CA MET A 1 18.29 -5.02 -11.50
C MET A 1 17.96 -4.46 -10.12
N ARG A 2 17.22 -5.20 -9.27
CA ARG A 2 16.84 -4.73 -7.93
C ARG A 2 18.09 -4.56 -7.04
N PRO A 3 18.24 -3.43 -6.31
CA PRO A 3 19.36 -3.25 -5.38
C PRO A 3 19.44 -4.34 -4.30
N PRO A 4 20.62 -4.61 -3.73
CA PRO A 4 20.74 -5.47 -2.57
C PRO A 4 19.87 -4.99 -1.40
N GLY A 5 19.14 -5.90 -0.77
CA GLY A 5 18.22 -5.58 0.32
C GLY A 5 16.83 -5.15 -0.12
N THR A 6 16.57 -5.02 -1.42
CA THR A 6 15.21 -4.86 -1.96
C THR A 6 14.39 -6.13 -1.71
N THR A 7 13.27 -5.98 -1.02
CA THR A 7 12.25 -7.02 -0.87
C THR A 7 11.34 -7.09 -2.10
N GLU A 8 10.48 -8.11 -2.16
CA GLU A 8 9.45 -8.25 -3.19
C GLU A 8 8.18 -7.51 -2.73
N ASP A 9 7.35 -7.01 -3.65
CA ASP A 9 6.20 -6.13 -3.38
C ASP A 9 5.24 -6.65 -2.29
N GLY A 10 5.22 -7.98 -2.08
CA GLY A 10 4.49 -8.63 -1.01
C GLY A 10 4.89 -8.18 0.42
N VAL A 11 6.16 -7.90 0.70
CA VAL A 11 6.61 -7.57 2.07
C VAL A 11 6.11 -6.20 2.50
N GLU A 12 6.23 -5.20 1.64
CA GLU A 12 5.74 -3.84 1.85
C GLU A 12 4.22 -3.82 2.01
N ARG A 13 3.50 -4.52 1.12
CA ARG A 13 2.03 -4.63 1.18
C ARG A 13 1.56 -5.33 2.44
N ILE A 14 2.25 -6.37 2.92
CA ILE A 14 1.93 -7.06 4.18
C ILE A 14 2.07 -6.11 5.39
N LYS A 15 3.09 -5.24 5.42
CA LYS A 15 3.24 -4.26 6.51
C LYS A 15 2.04 -3.31 6.57
N LEU A 16 1.55 -2.85 5.42
CA LEU A 16 0.35 -2.02 5.33
C LEU A 16 -0.92 -2.79 5.75
N LEU A 17 -1.06 -4.05 5.35
CA LEU A 17 -2.15 -4.92 5.81
C LEU A 17 -2.16 -5.08 7.34
N ILE A 18 -0.98 -5.30 7.95
CA ILE A 18 -0.84 -5.42 9.41
C ILE A 18 -1.25 -4.12 10.12
N LEU A 19 -0.80 -2.96 9.60
CA LEU A 19 -1.19 -1.66 10.14
C LEU A 19 -2.72 -1.47 10.07
N ALA A 20 -3.33 -1.77 8.91
CA ALA A 20 -4.77 -1.64 8.72
C ALA A 20 -5.57 -2.53 9.70
N ILE A 21 -5.16 -3.80 9.86
CA ILE A 21 -5.78 -4.75 10.79
C ILE A 21 -5.61 -4.29 12.24
N GLY A 22 -4.41 -3.82 12.60
CA GLY A 22 -4.08 -3.33 13.94
C GLY A 22 -4.89 -2.10 14.33
N GLU A 23 -5.03 -1.14 13.42
CA GLU A 23 -5.83 0.08 13.64
C GLU A 23 -7.32 -0.22 13.73
N LYS A 24 -7.85 -1.04 12.82
CA LYS A 24 -9.26 -1.42 12.81
C LYS A 24 -9.63 -2.39 13.94
N ARG A 25 -8.64 -3.10 14.50
CA ARG A 25 -8.79 -4.17 15.49
C ARG A 25 -9.73 -5.28 15.01
N GLY A 26 -9.57 -5.70 13.77
CA GLY A 26 -10.42 -6.73 13.17
C GLY A 26 -10.21 -6.91 11.68
N ARG A 27 -11.16 -7.58 11.01
CA ARG A 27 -11.12 -7.77 9.55
C ARG A 27 -11.28 -6.43 8.82
N ILE A 28 -10.46 -6.23 7.79
CA ILE A 28 -10.46 -5.02 6.95
C ILE A 28 -11.18 -5.29 5.63
N SER A 29 -11.72 -4.23 5.01
CA SER A 29 -12.10 -4.22 3.60
C SER A 29 -10.97 -3.65 2.74
N ALA A 30 -11.15 -3.66 1.42
CA ALA A 30 -10.21 -3.02 0.49
C ALA A 30 -10.15 -1.49 0.70
N GLU A 31 -11.26 -0.86 1.05
CA GLU A 31 -11.34 0.57 1.36
C GLU A 31 -10.57 0.93 2.63
N ASP A 32 -10.61 0.07 3.66
CA ASP A 32 -9.80 0.27 4.87
C ASP A 32 -8.30 0.19 4.57
N LEU A 33 -7.92 -0.75 3.70
CA LEU A 33 -6.55 -0.85 3.21
C LEU A 33 -6.16 0.39 2.41
N GLY A 34 -7.04 0.87 1.52
CA GLY A 34 -6.82 2.09 0.76
C GLY A 34 -6.60 3.32 1.64
N LYS A 35 -7.38 3.48 2.72
CA LYS A 35 -7.15 4.55 3.71
C LYS A 35 -5.77 4.44 4.37
N THR A 36 -5.34 3.22 4.69
CA THR A 36 -4.01 2.95 5.25
C THR A 36 -2.91 3.33 4.25
N TRP A 37 -3.10 3.04 2.97
CA TRP A 37 -2.16 3.43 1.91
C TRP A 37 -2.03 4.95 1.82
N LEU A 38 -3.14 5.68 1.75
CA LEU A 38 -3.13 7.15 1.69
C LEU A 38 -2.53 7.80 2.94
N LYS A 39 -2.59 7.12 4.08
CA LYS A 39 -2.04 7.60 5.36
C LYS A 39 -0.54 7.37 5.49
N TYR A 40 -0.03 6.23 5.01
CA TYR A 40 1.33 5.78 5.33
C TYR A 40 2.29 5.75 4.14
N ILE A 41 1.80 5.72 2.90
CA ILE A 41 2.67 5.78 1.73
C ILE A 41 3.02 7.24 1.46
N ASP A 42 4.30 7.54 1.44
CA ASP A 42 4.81 8.80 0.90
C ASP A 42 4.96 8.66 -0.63
N PRO A 43 4.17 9.41 -1.42
CA PRO A 43 4.19 9.28 -2.87
C PRO A 43 5.50 9.75 -3.52
N GLU A 44 6.38 10.44 -2.80
CA GLU A 44 7.70 10.83 -3.32
C GLU A 44 8.76 9.72 -3.17
N HIS A 45 8.44 8.61 -2.49
CA HIS A 45 9.40 7.57 -2.09
C HIS A 45 9.15 6.19 -2.73
N PHE A 46 8.48 6.12 -3.88
CA PHE A 46 8.44 4.88 -4.68
C PHE A 46 9.83 4.47 -5.17
N GLY A 47 10.11 3.18 -5.17
CA GLY A 47 11.45 2.61 -5.38
C GLY A 47 12.31 2.50 -4.12
N VAL A 48 11.82 3.03 -2.98
CA VAL A 48 12.47 2.92 -1.66
C VAL A 48 11.49 2.37 -0.62
N GLN A 49 10.33 3.01 -0.45
CA GLN A 49 9.31 2.59 0.52
C GLN A 49 8.40 1.48 -0.04
N MET A 50 8.01 1.62 -1.30
CA MET A 50 7.15 0.71 -2.06
C MET A 50 7.81 0.41 -3.40
N GLU A 51 7.44 -0.68 -4.07
CA GLU A 51 7.98 -0.97 -5.40
C GLU A 51 7.42 0.05 -6.43
N PRO A 52 8.15 0.37 -7.52
CA PRO A 52 7.66 1.29 -8.54
C PRO A 52 6.32 0.86 -9.17
N CYS A 53 6.02 -0.44 -9.20
CA CYS A 53 4.75 -0.95 -9.71
C CYS A 53 3.55 -0.61 -8.80
N ASP A 54 3.76 -0.27 -7.53
CA ASP A 54 2.69 0.12 -6.61
C ASP A 54 2.20 1.56 -6.84
N GLU A 55 2.97 2.39 -7.54
CA GLU A 55 2.61 3.80 -7.77
C GLU A 55 1.27 3.93 -8.51
N ILE A 56 1.03 3.07 -9.51
CA ILE A 56 -0.24 3.08 -10.24
C ILE A 56 -1.42 2.66 -9.34
N LEU A 57 -1.20 1.68 -8.46
CA LEU A 57 -2.23 1.21 -7.52
C LEU A 57 -2.55 2.31 -6.49
N TYR A 58 -1.53 2.98 -5.97
CA TYR A 58 -1.70 4.14 -5.08
C TYR A 58 -2.51 5.25 -5.76
N LYS A 59 -2.20 5.59 -7.01
CA LYS A 59 -2.96 6.60 -7.78
C LYS A 59 -4.42 6.21 -7.96
N ILE A 60 -4.72 4.93 -8.20
CA ILE A 60 -6.10 4.43 -8.27
C ILE A 60 -6.81 4.63 -6.93
N VAL A 61 -6.18 4.24 -5.82
CA VAL A 61 -6.74 4.46 -4.47
C VAL A 61 -6.97 5.96 -4.21
N ALA A 62 -6.00 6.80 -4.55
CA ALA A 62 -6.07 8.25 -4.36
C ALA A 62 -7.15 8.92 -5.24
N SER A 63 -7.48 8.34 -6.38
CA SER A 63 -8.55 8.84 -7.26
C SER A 63 -9.96 8.63 -6.69
N GLY A 64 -10.10 7.81 -5.64
CA GLY A 64 -11.40 7.52 -5.02
C GLY A 64 -12.27 6.54 -5.81
N VAL A 65 -11.71 5.81 -6.78
CA VAL A 65 -12.39 4.70 -7.46
C VAL A 65 -12.78 3.64 -6.41
N HIS A 66 -14.02 3.16 -6.50
CA HIS A 66 -14.54 2.16 -5.58
C HIS A 66 -13.81 0.82 -5.78
N ALA A 67 -13.54 0.07 -4.72
CA ALA A 67 -12.71 -1.15 -4.79
C ALA A 67 -13.35 -2.31 -5.56
N SER A 68 -14.62 -2.19 -5.94
CA SER A 68 -15.36 -3.19 -6.72
C SER A 68 -15.39 -2.92 -8.23
N TYR A 69 -14.67 -1.89 -8.69
CA TYR A 69 -14.52 -1.56 -10.11
C TYR A 69 -13.45 -2.43 -10.77
#